data_AF-A0A4P9XPZ0-F1
#
_entry.id   AF-A0A4P9XPZ0-F1
#
_cell.length_a   1.000
_cell.length_b   1.000
_cell.length_c   1.000
_cell.angle_alpha   90.00
_cell.angle_beta   90.00
_cell.angle_gamma   90.00
#
_symmetry.space_group_name_H-M   'P 1'
#
loop_
_entity.id
_entity.type
_entity.pdbx_description
1 polymer ?
#
loop_
_entity_poly.entity_id
_entity_poly.type
_entity_poly.pdbx_seq_one_letter_code
_entity_poly.pdbx_strand_id
1 'polypeptide(L)'
;MTQPATRKPVLSCRLVHIDHYCTIPSPLDVPARLSLDEYRSVRSVPLVRLFGTCADGRRVCVHVHQALPYLFLPYDGPRDRLYATLDPGQVSRAAELLRGGSVLRTPFHVYESHIPYTLQFIADFGMYGMGWIHLA
;
A
#
# COMPACT_ATOMS: atom_id res chain seq x y z
N MET A 1 -7.71 -14.99 -28.70
CA MET A 1 -7.24 -14.41 -27.42
C MET A 1 -7.07 -15.55 -26.42
N THR A 2 -5.92 -16.20 -26.45
CA THR A 2 -5.54 -17.26 -25.50
C THR A 2 -5.19 -16.61 -24.17
N GLN A 3 -5.97 -16.88 -23.12
CA GLN A 3 -5.59 -16.51 -21.75
C GLN A 3 -4.19 -17.06 -21.47
N PRO A 4 -3.27 -16.28 -20.86
CA PRO A 4 -1.98 -16.80 -20.45
C PRO A 4 -2.23 -17.95 -19.46
N ALA A 5 -1.51 -19.06 -19.63
CA ALA A 5 -1.66 -20.26 -18.81
C ALA A 5 -1.58 -19.88 -17.33
N THR A 6 -2.71 -19.98 -16.62
CA THR A 6 -2.81 -19.59 -15.22
C THR A 6 -2.03 -20.60 -14.40
N ARG A 7 -0.81 -20.21 -13.98
CA ARG A 7 -0.04 -20.96 -12.99
C ARG A 7 -0.96 -21.21 -11.80
N LYS A 8 -1.10 -22.48 -11.39
CA LYS A 8 -1.93 -22.83 -10.23
C LYS A 8 -1.49 -21.98 -9.05
N PRO A 9 -2.41 -21.26 -8.37
CA PRO A 9 -2.04 -20.47 -7.22
C PRO A 9 -1.51 -21.38 -6.11
N VAL A 10 -0.41 -20.96 -5.47
CA VAL A 10 0.20 -21.67 -4.34
C VAL A 10 -0.74 -21.66 -3.14
N LEU A 11 -1.49 -20.57 -2.96
CA LEU A 11 -2.49 -20.42 -1.90
C LEU A 11 -3.71 -19.68 -2.43
N SER A 12 -4.92 -20.10 -2.04
CA SER A 12 -6.15 -19.36 -2.31
C SER A 12 -7.02 -19.30 -1.07
N CYS A 13 -7.45 -18.11 -0.70
CA CYS A 13 -8.29 -17.90 0.48
C CYS A 13 -9.36 -16.84 0.23
N ARG A 14 -10.48 -16.96 0.94
CA ARG A 14 -11.56 -15.99 0.93
C ARG A 14 -11.26 -14.87 1.92
N LEU A 15 -11.29 -13.62 1.48
CA LEU A 15 -11.04 -12.46 2.34
C LEU A 15 -12.18 -12.26 3.35
N VAL A 16 -11.89 -12.37 4.63
CA VAL A 16 -12.84 -12.16 5.73
C VAL A 16 -12.62 -10.80 6.38
N HIS A 17 -11.37 -10.46 6.67
CA HIS A 17 -11.01 -9.20 7.32
C HIS A 17 -9.67 -8.71 6.81
N ILE A 18 -9.49 -7.38 6.78
CA ILE A 18 -8.26 -6.72 6.39
C ILE A 18 -7.98 -5.61 7.38
N ASP A 19 -6.73 -5.53 7.82
CA ASP A 19 -6.23 -4.40 8.58
C ASP A 19 -4.77 -4.11 8.22
N HIS A 20 -4.19 -3.13 8.90
CA HIS A 20 -2.78 -2.82 8.79
C HIS A 20 -2.20 -2.51 10.16
N TYR A 21 -0.89 -2.67 10.29
CA TYR A 21 -0.12 -2.22 11.43
C TYR A 21 1.27 -1.77 10.96
N CYS A 22 1.94 -0.98 11.80
CA CYS A 22 3.31 -0.55 11.53
C CYS A 22 4.29 -1.44 12.31
N THR A 23 5.37 -1.86 11.67
CA THR A 23 6.39 -2.76 12.24
C THR A 23 7.80 -2.28 11.92
N ILE A 24 8.81 -2.86 12.56
CA ILE A 24 10.22 -2.67 12.19
C ILE A 24 10.44 -3.29 10.80
N PRO A 25 11.18 -2.63 9.88
CA PRO A 25 11.44 -3.15 8.55
C PRO A 25 12.11 -4.53 8.58
N SER A 26 11.61 -5.44 7.77
CA SER A 26 12.19 -6.76 7.53
C SER A 26 12.93 -6.79 6.18
N PRO A 27 13.68 -7.87 5.85
CA PRO A 27 14.28 -8.02 4.52
C PRO A 27 13.29 -7.97 3.35
N LEU A 28 12.00 -8.23 3.61
CA LEU A 28 10.93 -8.13 2.61
C LEU A 28 10.47 -6.69 2.34
N ASP A 29 10.89 -5.74 3.18
CA ASP A 29 10.42 -4.36 3.12
C ASP A 29 11.37 -3.43 2.38
N VAL A 30 12.51 -3.93 1.86
CA VAL A 30 13.52 -3.14 1.13
C VAL A 30 12.92 -2.58 -0.16
N PRO A 31 12.48 -1.32 -0.21
CA PRO A 31 11.72 -0.83 -1.34
C PRO A 31 12.67 -0.57 -2.49
N ALA A 32 12.27 -0.99 -3.70
CA ALA A 32 13.07 -0.84 -4.91
C ALA A 32 13.40 0.63 -5.28
N ARG A 33 12.78 1.60 -4.59
CA ARG A 33 12.83 3.03 -4.90
C ARG A 33 13.47 3.92 -3.85
N LEU A 34 13.79 3.41 -2.65
CA LEU A 34 14.58 4.20 -1.69
C LEU A 34 16.06 3.92 -1.88
N SER A 35 16.89 4.94 -1.68
CA SER A 35 18.32 4.71 -1.50
C SER A 35 18.55 3.86 -0.25
N LEU A 36 19.66 3.11 -0.23
CA LEU A 36 20.00 2.25 0.91
C LEU A 36 20.12 3.04 2.23
N ASP A 37 20.56 4.30 2.14
CA ASP A 37 20.71 5.20 3.28
C ASP A 37 19.37 5.74 3.79
N GLU A 38 18.43 6.06 2.90
CA GLU A 38 17.06 6.39 3.28
C GLU A 38 16.41 5.19 3.97
N TYR A 39 16.56 3.98 3.42
CA TYR A 39 16.01 2.76 4.00
C TYR A 39 16.55 2.48 5.42
N ARG A 40 17.86 2.70 5.66
CA ARG A 40 18.47 2.55 6.99
C ARG A 40 17.92 3.50 8.04
N SER A 41 17.39 4.65 7.63
CA SER A 41 16.76 5.61 8.52
C SER A 41 15.31 5.27 8.86
N VAL A 42 14.69 4.34 8.11
CA VAL A 42 13.30 3.93 8.32
C VAL A 42 13.18 3.13 9.60
N ARG A 43 12.42 3.67 10.55
CA ARG A 43 12.16 3.03 11.85
C ARG A 43 10.89 2.19 11.85
N SER A 44 9.97 2.46 10.93
CA SER A 44 8.72 1.73 10.82
C SER A 44 8.19 1.72 9.39
N VAL A 45 7.59 0.59 9.00
CA VAL A 45 6.94 0.37 7.71
C VAL A 45 5.52 -0.15 7.91
N PRO A 46 4.59 0.16 6.99
CA PRO A 46 3.24 -0.36 7.05
C PRO A 46 3.21 -1.78 6.49
N LEU A 47 2.46 -2.66 7.17
CA LEU A 47 2.22 -4.02 6.74
C LEU A 47 0.71 -4.27 6.74
N VAL A 48 0.19 -4.83 5.64
CA VAL A 48 -1.23 -5.17 5.52
C VAL A 48 -1.42 -6.63 5.90
N ARG A 49 -2.39 -6.89 6.77
CA ARG A 49 -2.80 -8.27 7.11
C ARG A 49 -4.12 -8.60 6.45
N LEU A 50 -4.13 -9.75 5.77
CA LEU A 50 -5.34 -10.33 5.18
C LEU A 50 -5.70 -11.58 5.97
N PHE A 51 -6.87 -11.56 6.60
CA PHE A 51 -7.42 -12.70 7.30
C PHE A 51 -8.45 -13.38 6.40
N GLY A 52 -8.29 -14.68 6.21
CA GLY A 52 -9.16 -15.42 5.32
C GLY A 52 -9.29 -16.90 5.63
N THR A 53 -10.12 -17.56 4.84
CA THR A 53 -10.34 -19.01 4.92
C THR A 53 -10.06 -19.68 3.58
N CYS A 54 -9.27 -20.74 3.60
CA CYS A 54 -9.04 -21.59 2.44
C CYS A 54 -10.29 -22.43 2.12
N ALA A 55 -10.36 -22.99 0.91
CA ALA A 55 -11.47 -23.84 0.48
C ALA A 55 -11.67 -25.10 1.37
N ASP A 56 -10.61 -25.53 2.05
CA ASP A 56 -10.62 -26.64 3.00
C ASP A 56 -10.97 -26.22 4.45
N GLY A 57 -11.36 -24.96 4.67
CA GLY A 57 -11.75 -24.44 5.98
C GLY A 57 -10.58 -23.99 6.87
N ARG A 58 -9.33 -24.14 6.44
CA ARG A 58 -8.18 -23.62 7.20
C ARG A 58 -8.21 -22.09 7.23
N ARG A 59 -7.99 -21.51 8.42
CA ARG A 59 -7.82 -20.06 8.60
C ARG A 59 -6.39 -19.67 8.28
N VAL A 60 -6.22 -18.55 7.59
CA VAL A 60 -4.91 -18.04 7.19
C VAL A 60 -4.80 -16.55 7.50
N CYS A 61 -3.60 -16.12 7.86
CA CYS A 61 -3.22 -14.72 7.98
C CYS A 61 -2.07 -14.47 6.99
N VAL A 62 -2.28 -13.58 6.03
CA VAL A 62 -1.27 -13.23 5.03
C VAL A 62 -0.72 -11.86 5.37
N HIS A 63 0.61 -11.75 5.42
CA HIS A 63 1.30 -10.48 5.59
C HIS A 63 1.76 -9.97 4.23
N VAL A 64 1.23 -8.83 3.81
CA VAL A 64 1.63 -8.17 2.56
C VAL A 64 2.61 -7.05 2.90
N HIS A 65 3.83 -7.23 2.42
CA HIS A 65 4.94 -6.28 2.54
C HIS A 65 4.93 -5.28 1.38
N GLN A 66 5.60 -4.14 1.56
CA GLN A 66 5.80 -3.12 0.53
C GLN A 66 4.52 -2.49 -0.05
N ALA A 67 3.40 -2.62 0.66
CA ALA A 67 2.22 -1.81 0.42
C ALA A 67 2.46 -0.45 1.09
N LEU A 68 2.79 0.58 0.31
CA LEU A 68 3.09 1.91 0.84
C LEU A 68 1.91 2.85 0.58
N PRO A 69 1.44 3.62 1.58
CA PRO A 69 0.42 4.64 1.36
C PRO A 69 0.95 5.73 0.43
N TYR A 70 0.06 6.34 -0.34
CA TYR A 70 0.44 7.37 -1.30
C TYR A 70 -0.56 8.52 -1.38
N LEU A 71 -0.07 9.61 -1.95
CA LEU A 71 -0.86 10.76 -2.35
C LEU A 71 -0.37 11.24 -3.73
N PHE A 72 -1.26 11.93 -4.45
CA PHE A 72 -0.94 12.51 -5.75
C PHE A 72 -0.81 14.03 -5.65
N LEU A 73 0.21 14.56 -6.32
CA LEU A 73 0.46 15.98 -6.47
C LEU A 73 0.49 16.36 -7.96
N PRO A 74 -0.07 17.53 -8.33
CA PRO A 74 0.08 18.06 -9.67
C PRO A 74 1.55 18.42 -9.88
N TYR A 75 2.07 18.07 -11.05
CA TYR A 75 3.44 18.33 -11.42
C TYR A 75 3.51 18.80 -12.86
N ASP A 76 3.98 20.03 -13.08
CA ASP A 76 4.02 20.68 -14.41
C ASP A 76 5.19 20.22 -15.28
N GLY A 77 5.98 19.24 -14.83
CA GLY A 77 7.04 18.65 -15.64
C GLY A 77 6.56 17.44 -16.46
N PRO A 78 7.43 16.82 -17.26
CA PRO A 78 7.05 15.82 -18.27
C PRO A 78 6.54 14.47 -17.74
N ARG A 79 6.34 14.30 -16.41
CA ARG A 79 5.85 13.06 -15.78
C ARG A 79 5.04 13.36 -14.53
N ASP A 80 3.83 12.84 -14.42
CA ASP A 80 3.06 12.85 -13.18
C ASP A 80 3.88 12.19 -12.04
N ARG A 81 3.95 12.83 -10.87
CA ARG A 81 4.70 12.30 -9.72
C ARG A 81 3.77 11.77 -8.64
N LEU A 82 3.88 10.46 -8.40
CA LEU A 82 3.35 9.77 -7.22
C LEU A 82 4.30 9.96 -6.04
N TYR A 83 3.78 10.35 -4.89
CA TYR A 83 4.56 10.43 -3.65
C TYR A 83 4.10 9.33 -2.68
N ALA A 84 5.00 8.41 -2.35
CA ALA A 84 4.78 7.38 -1.35
C ALA A 84 5.23 7.87 0.03
N THR A 85 4.40 7.65 1.04
CA THR A 85 4.71 7.89 2.45
C THR A 85 4.99 6.55 3.12
N LEU A 86 5.77 6.53 4.20
CA LEU A 86 6.11 5.30 4.92
C LEU A 86 5.15 4.98 6.08
N ASP A 87 4.38 5.96 6.55
CA ASP A 87 3.43 5.79 7.65
C ASP A 87 2.03 6.27 7.23
N PRO A 88 1.02 5.38 7.21
CA PRO A 88 -0.37 5.73 6.93
C PRO A 88 -0.92 6.81 7.85
N GLY A 89 -0.48 6.85 9.11
CA GLY A 89 -0.91 7.84 10.10
C GLY A 89 -0.42 9.26 9.80
N GLN A 90 0.61 9.42 8.97
CA GLN A 90 1.16 10.74 8.62
C GLN A 90 0.57 11.31 7.32
N VAL A 91 -0.23 10.55 6.56
CA VAL A 91 -0.75 10.97 5.25
C VAL A 91 -1.60 12.24 5.37
N SER A 92 -2.53 12.30 6.33
CA SER A 92 -3.39 13.47 6.54
C SER A 92 -2.57 14.71 6.90
N ARG A 93 -1.61 14.56 7.82
CA ARG A 93 -0.73 15.65 8.24
C ARG A 93 0.17 16.14 7.10
N ALA A 94 0.73 15.21 6.32
CA ALA A 94 1.52 15.55 5.14
C ALA A 94 0.68 16.34 4.13
N ALA A 95 -0.56 15.90 3.87
CA ALA A 95 -1.47 16.60 2.97
C ALA A 95 -1.83 18.01 3.47
N GLU A 96 -2.02 18.20 4.77
CA GLU A 96 -2.25 19.54 5.37
C GLU A 96 -1.04 20.46 5.19
N LEU A 97 0.18 19.96 5.44
CA LEU A 97 1.41 20.73 5.27
C LEU A 97 1.65 21.14 3.81
N LEU A 98 1.34 20.25 2.87
CA LEU A 98 1.43 20.51 1.43
C LEU A 98 0.38 21.53 0.97
N ARG A 99 -0.87 21.40 1.42
CA ARG A 99 -1.94 22.38 1.12
C ARG A 99 -1.68 23.75 1.73
N GLY A 100 -1.12 23.78 2.95
CA GLY A 100 -0.80 25.01 3.67
C GLY A 100 0.40 25.78 3.11
N GLY A 101 1.13 25.22 2.15
CA GLY A 101 2.31 25.86 1.56
C GLY A 101 3.52 25.92 2.47
N SER A 102 3.55 25.10 3.54
CA SER A 102 4.73 24.95 4.41
C SER A 102 5.90 24.33 3.65
N VAL A 103 5.61 23.54 2.62
CA VAL A 103 6.58 22.92 1.73
C VAL A 103 6.79 23.83 0.52
N LEU A 104 8.05 24.15 0.20
CA LEU A 104 8.44 25.00 -0.95
C LEU A 104 7.76 26.38 -1.00
N ARG A 105 7.19 26.86 0.12
CA ARG A 105 6.44 28.12 0.22
C ARG A 105 5.31 28.25 -0.80
N THR A 106 4.78 27.11 -1.27
CA THR A 106 3.78 27.05 -2.34
C THR A 106 2.69 26.06 -1.95
N PRO A 107 1.40 26.47 -1.98
CA PRO A 107 0.31 25.55 -1.68
C PRO A 107 0.14 24.54 -2.83
N PHE A 108 0.03 23.26 -2.48
CA PHE A 108 -0.21 22.18 -3.45
C PHE A 108 -1.65 21.66 -3.35
N HIS A 109 -2.26 21.37 -4.50
CA HIS A 109 -3.47 20.56 -4.54
C HIS A 109 -3.10 19.10 -4.29
N VAL A 110 -3.52 18.55 -3.15
CA VAL A 110 -3.25 17.15 -2.80
C VAL A 110 -4.48 16.30 -3.10
N TYR A 111 -4.31 15.29 -3.95
CA TYR A 111 -5.35 14.34 -4.33
C TYR A 111 -5.22 13.03 -3.56
N GLU A 112 -6.35 12.32 -3.42
CA GLU A 112 -6.50 11.02 -2.75
C GLU A 112 -6.10 10.91 -1.28
N SER A 113 -5.64 12.00 -0.65
CA SER A 113 -5.27 11.98 0.78
C SER A 113 -6.41 11.65 1.75
N HIS A 114 -7.66 11.67 1.28
CA HIS A 114 -8.86 11.40 2.09
C HIS A 114 -9.24 9.92 2.06
N ILE A 115 -8.66 9.12 1.15
CA ILE A 115 -8.94 7.71 1.03
C ILE A 115 -8.13 6.97 2.10
N PRO A 116 -8.78 6.22 3.00
CA PRO A 116 -8.08 5.40 3.98
C PRO A 116 -7.12 4.42 3.31
N TYR A 117 -5.95 4.22 3.92
CA TYR A 117 -4.90 3.32 3.40
C TYR A 117 -5.42 1.91 3.05
N THR A 118 -6.24 1.31 3.91
CA THR A 118 -6.85 0.02 3.63
C THR A 118 -7.70 0.03 2.35
N LEU A 119 -8.43 1.12 2.08
CA LEU A 119 -9.27 1.23 0.89
C LEU A 119 -8.45 1.46 -0.38
N GLN A 120 -7.38 2.26 -0.31
CA GLN A 120 -6.42 2.38 -1.43
C GLN A 120 -5.87 1.00 -1.81
N PHE A 121 -5.41 0.23 -0.82
CA PHE A 121 -4.87 -1.10 -1.05
C PHE A 121 -5.90 -2.07 -1.68
N ILE A 122 -7.15 -2.04 -1.22
CA ILE A 122 -8.21 -2.88 -1.81
C ILE A 122 -8.46 -2.48 -3.27
N ALA A 123 -8.52 -1.19 -3.57
CA ALA A 123 -8.78 -0.66 -4.91
C ALA A 123 -7.64 -1.02 -5.89
N ASP A 124 -6.39 -0.83 -5.49
CA ASP A 124 -5.20 -1.06 -6.34
C ASP A 124 -5.10 -2.50 -6.85
N PHE A 125 -5.42 -3.47 -5.99
CA PHE A 125 -5.34 -4.90 -6.32
C PHE A 125 -6.69 -5.50 -6.74
N GLY A 126 -7.74 -4.68 -6.90
CA GLY A 126 -9.07 -5.15 -7.30
C GLY A 126 -9.68 -6.16 -6.32
N MET A 127 -9.36 -6.04 -5.03
CA MET A 127 -9.89 -6.93 -4.00
C MET A 127 -11.30 -6.51 -3.60
N TYR A 128 -12.06 -7.45 -3.05
CA TYR A 128 -13.40 -7.20 -2.54
C TYR A 128 -13.70 -8.09 -1.35
N GLY A 129 -14.55 -7.59 -0.46
CA GLY A 129 -14.97 -8.32 0.74
C GLY A 129 -15.60 -9.66 0.37
N MET A 130 -15.27 -10.71 1.12
CA MET A 130 -15.71 -12.08 0.87
C MET A 130 -15.31 -12.63 -0.51
N GLY A 131 -14.40 -11.98 -1.23
CA GLY A 131 -13.84 -12.43 -2.50
C GLY A 131 -12.72 -13.45 -2.33
N TRP A 132 -12.41 -14.16 -3.41
CA TRP A 132 -11.27 -15.07 -3.46
C TRP A 132 -10.00 -14.30 -3.81
N ILE A 133 -8.94 -14.54 -3.04
CA ILE A 133 -7.60 -14.04 -3.30
C ILE A 133 -6.75 -15.23 -3.74
N HIS A 134 -6.04 -15.06 -4.86
CA HIS A 134 -5.14 -16.06 -5.42
C HIS A 134 -3.69 -15.59 -5.28
N LEU A 135 -2.89 -16.31 -4.50
CA LEU A 135 -1.48 -16.01 -4.24
C LEU A 135 -0.62 -17.02 -5.03
N ALA A 136 0.30 -16.52 -5.85
CA ALA A 136 1.07 -17.29 -6.84
C ALA A 136 2.54 -17.53 -6.44
#